data_AF-A0A956X1L6-F1
#
_entry.id   AF-A0A956X1L6-F1
#
_cell.length_a   1.000
_cell.length_b   1.000
_cell.length_c   1.000
_cell.angle_alpha   90.00
_cell.angle_beta   90.00
_cell.angle_gamma   90.00
#
_symmetry.space_group_name_H-M   'P 1'
#
loop_
_entity.id
_entity.type
_entity.pdbx_description
1 polymer ?
#
loop_
_entity_poly.entity_id
_entity_poly.type
_entity_poly.pdbx_seq_one_letter_code
_entity_poly.pdbx_strand_id
1 'polypeptide(L)'
;VAARGHIVMVGRDIGTVVLPDAELKVFLVASAEERARRRWLEEQARGGRRTLDEVLAEIHRRDEIDSTRPIAPLRPAEDAIIVDSTGLKPGQVVEEILRKAGYST
;
A
#
# COMPACT_ATOMS: atom_id res chain seq x y z
N VAL A 1 -0.60 6.88 21.61
CA VAL A 1 -0.32 5.48 21.23
C VAL A 1 1.01 5.39 20.49
N ALA A 2 1.18 6.08 19.35
CA ALA A 2 2.44 6.08 18.58
C ALA A 2 3.68 6.57 19.36
N ALA A 3 3.53 7.58 20.23
CA ALA A 3 4.64 8.15 21.01
C ALA A 3 5.33 7.17 21.99
N ARG A 4 4.79 5.96 22.18
CA ARG A 4 5.41 4.91 23.01
C ARG A 4 6.31 3.94 22.21
N GLY A 5 6.48 4.18 20.91
CA GLY A 5 7.19 3.27 20.01
C GLY A 5 6.40 1.98 19.73
N HIS A 6 6.95 1.11 18.88
CA HIS A 6 6.47 -0.27 18.63
C HIS A 6 5.08 -0.39 17.99
N ILE A 7 4.80 0.39 16.95
CA ILE A 7 3.56 0.24 16.16
C ILE A 7 3.85 0.08 14.67
N VAL A 8 3.02 -0.69 13.99
CA VAL A 8 2.93 -0.68 12.52
C VAL A 8 1.60 -0.02 12.17
N MET A 9 1.65 1.07 11.42
CA MET A 9 0.47 1.83 11.01
C MET A 9 0.35 1.83 9.49
N VAL A 10 -0.86 1.57 8.99
CA VAL A 10 -1.15 1.51 7.55
C VAL A 10 -2.24 2.53 7.21
N GLY A 11 -2.02 3.31 6.17
CA GLY A 11 -2.93 4.36 5.71
C GLY A 11 -2.38 5.07 4.47
N ARG A 12 -2.96 6.21 4.11
CA ARG A 12 -2.61 6.95 2.86
C ARG A 12 -1.63 8.09 3.11
N ASP A 13 -1.71 8.70 4.29
CA ASP A 13 -1.02 9.92 4.69
C ASP A 13 -0.23 9.73 5.99
N ILE A 14 0.11 8.48 6.33
CA ILE A 14 0.79 8.17 7.59
C ILE A 14 2.18 8.80 7.63
N GLY A 15 3.02 8.56 6.63
CA GLY A 15 4.39 9.09 6.61
C GLY A 15 4.49 10.57 6.25
N THR A 16 3.40 11.21 5.81
CA THR A 16 3.39 12.62 5.36
C THR A 16 2.64 13.55 6.31
N VAL A 17 1.66 13.05 7.08
CA VAL A 17 0.80 13.87 7.94
C VAL A 17 0.73 13.31 9.37
N VAL A 18 0.41 12.01 9.53
CA VAL A 18 0.10 11.46 10.86
C VAL A 18 1.36 11.20 11.70
N LEU A 19 2.38 10.61 11.09
CA LEU A 19 3.66 10.23 11.68
C LEU A 19 4.82 10.67 10.75
N PRO A 20 5.01 11.99 10.54
CA PRO A 20 6.06 12.51 9.68
C PRO A 20 7.46 12.23 10.20
N ASP A 21 7.62 11.89 11.48
CA ASP A 21 8.92 11.58 12.10
C ASP A 21 9.11 10.07 12.33
N ALA A 22 8.33 9.21 11.66
CA ALA A 22 8.48 7.77 11.77
C ALA A 22 9.87 7.30 11.31
N GLU A 23 10.51 6.44 12.11
CA GLU A 23 11.87 5.91 11.86
C GLU A 23 11.97 5.12 10.55
N LEU A 24 10.87 4.47 10.13
CA LEU A 24 10.78 3.76 8.85
C LEU A 24 9.44 4.05 8.19
N LYS A 25 9.49 4.51 6.95
CA LYS A 25 8.31 4.77 6.11
C LYS A 25 8.41 3.92 4.85
N VAL A 26 7.37 3.12 4.60
CA VAL A 26 7.28 2.28 3.41
C VAL A 26 6.12 2.75 2.55
N PHE A 27 6.38 3.06 1.29
CA PHE A 27 5.37 3.32 0.30
C PHE A 27 5.23 2.11 -0.63
N LEU A 28 4.20 1.30 -0.38
CA LEU A 28 3.95 0.07 -1.13
C LEU A 28 3.11 0.38 -2.38
N VAL A 29 3.64 0.03 -3.55
CA VAL A 29 2.94 0.15 -4.83
C VAL A 29 2.68 -1.22 -5.46
N ALA A 30 1.76 -1.24 -6.41
CA ALA A 30 1.53 -2.36 -7.32
C ALA A 30 0.70 -1.85 -8.51
N SER A 31 0.80 -2.53 -9.65
CA SER A 31 -0.06 -2.25 -10.80
C SER A 31 -1.54 -2.34 -10.42
N ALA A 32 -2.39 -1.56 -11.10
CA ALA A 32 -3.84 -1.57 -10.86
C ALA A 32 -4.43 -2.95 -11.16
N GLU A 33 -3.91 -3.61 -12.20
CA GLU A 33 -4.31 -4.94 -12.64
C GLU A 33 -3.99 -6.01 -11.58
N GLU A 34 -2.81 -5.96 -10.97
CA GLU A 34 -2.44 -6.92 -9.92
C GLU A 34 -3.26 -6.70 -8.64
N ARG A 35 -3.51 -5.43 -8.27
CA ARG A 35 -4.40 -5.11 -7.14
C ARG A 35 -5.84 -5.57 -7.41
N ALA A 36 -6.34 -5.38 -8.63
CA ALA A 36 -7.67 -5.82 -9.05
C ALA A 36 -7.77 -7.34 -9.02
N ARG A 37 -6.78 -8.04 -9.57
CA ARG A 37 -6.70 -9.50 -9.56
C ARG A 37 -6.72 -10.06 -8.13
N ARG A 38 -5.90 -9.52 -7.22
CA ARG A 38 -5.86 -9.96 -5.80
C ARG A 38 -7.21 -9.76 -5.12
N ARG A 39 -7.80 -8.57 -5.25
CA ARG A 39 -9.11 -8.25 -4.68
C ARG A 39 -10.21 -9.15 -5.23
N TRP A 40 -10.23 -9.33 -6.54
CA TRP A 40 -11.20 -10.18 -7.21
C TRP A 40 -11.10 -11.62 -6.72
N LEU A 41 -9.90 -12.21 -6.63
CA LEU A 41 -9.70 -13.55 -6.08
C LEU A 41 -10.20 -13.69 -4.64
N GLU A 42 -9.94 -12.69 -3.78
CA GLU A 42 -10.46 -12.66 -2.40
C GLU A 42 -11.99 -12.61 -2.35
N GLU A 43 -12.62 -11.86 -3.25
CA GLU A 43 -14.08 -11.77 -3.35
C GLU A 43 -14.71 -13.06 -3.87
N GLN A 44 -14.14 -13.65 -4.93
CA GLN A 44 -14.61 -14.93 -5.47
C GLN A 44 -14.56 -16.04 -4.42
N ALA A 45 -13.49 -16.08 -3.61
CA ALA A 45 -13.36 -17.02 -2.49
C ALA A 45 -14.47 -16.87 -1.42
N ARG A 46 -15.15 -15.71 -1.38
CA ARG A 46 -16.26 -15.41 -0.47
C ARG A 46 -17.63 -15.46 -1.15
N GLY A 47 -17.71 -15.99 -2.38
CA GLY A 47 -18.97 -16.07 -3.14
C GLY A 47 -19.35 -14.78 -3.86
N GLY A 48 -18.37 -13.90 -4.12
CA GLY A 48 -18.53 -12.69 -4.92
C GLY A 48 -19.06 -12.96 -6.33
N ARG A 49 -19.70 -11.94 -6.91
CA ARG A 49 -20.29 -11.99 -8.25
C ARG A 49 -19.74 -10.95 -9.21
N ARG A 50 -18.84 -10.08 -8.71
CA ARG A 50 -18.27 -8.99 -9.50
C ARG A 50 -17.29 -9.51 -10.52
N THR A 51 -17.23 -8.85 -11.67
CA THR A 51 -16.22 -9.15 -12.69
C THR A 51 -14.88 -8.51 -12.33
N LEU A 52 -13.80 -9.00 -12.93
CA LEU A 52 -12.48 -8.38 -12.76
C LEU A 52 -12.47 -6.92 -13.23
N ASP A 53 -13.17 -6.61 -14.33
CA ASP A 53 -13.25 -5.27 -14.90
C ASP A 53 -13.96 -4.29 -13.96
N GLU A 54 -15.01 -4.73 -13.26
CA GLU A 54 -15.69 -3.92 -12.25
C GLU A 54 -14.75 -3.55 -11.10
N VAL A 55 -13.96 -4.52 -10.63
CA VAL A 55 -12.98 -4.32 -9.55
C VAL A 55 -11.84 -3.40 -10.01
N LEU A 56 -11.37 -3.56 -11.26
CA LEU A 56 -10.32 -2.71 -11.83
C LEU A 56 -10.79 -1.26 -11.98
N ALA A 57 -12.00 -1.04 -12.49
CA ALA A 57 -12.57 0.29 -12.61
C ALA A 57 -12.77 0.97 -11.24
N GLU A 58 -13.15 0.21 -10.21
CA GLU A 58 -13.21 0.71 -8.83
C GLU A 58 -11.83 1.15 -8.33
N ILE A 59 -10.80 0.33 -8.58
CA ILE A 59 -9.44 0.64 -8.17
C ILE A 59 -8.91 1.91 -8.83
N HIS A 60 -9.07 2.07 -10.14
CA HIS A 60 -8.64 3.29 -10.84
C HIS A 60 -9.32 4.54 -10.28
N ARG A 61 -10.65 4.48 -10.11
CA ARG A 61 -11.42 5.60 -9.55
C ARG A 61 -10.91 5.96 -8.15
N ARG A 62 -10.64 4.96 -7.33
CA ARG A 62 -10.13 5.16 -5.97
C ARG A 62 -8.74 5.78 -5.98
N ASP A 63 -7.83 5.29 -6.82
CA ASP A 63 -6.47 5.82 -6.91
C ASP A 63 -6.48 7.28 -7.35
N GLU A 64 -7.34 7.64 -8.30
CA GLU A 64 -7.55 9.03 -8.73
C GLU A 64 -8.04 9.90 -7.57
N ILE A 65 -9.08 9.48 -6.85
CA ILE A 65 -9.61 10.22 -5.70
C ILE A 65 -8.54 10.37 -4.60
N ASP A 66 -7.86 9.28 -4.24
CA ASP A 66 -6.86 9.27 -3.16
C ASP A 66 -5.64 10.14 -3.53
N SER A 67 -5.23 10.19 -4.80
CA SER A 67 -4.08 10.98 -5.26
C SER A 67 -4.38 12.46 -5.55
N THR A 68 -5.62 12.79 -5.94
CA THR A 68 -6.02 14.16 -6.32
C THR A 68 -6.74 14.94 -5.21
N ARG A 69 -7.05 14.30 -4.06
CA ARG A 69 -7.71 14.99 -2.95
C ARG A 69 -6.90 16.21 -2.47
N PRO A 70 -7.57 17.34 -2.15
CA PRO A 70 -6.89 18.59 -1.81
C PRO A 70 -6.17 18.55 -0.46
N ILE A 71 -6.62 17.69 0.46
CA ILE A 71 -6.05 17.56 1.80
C ILE A 71 -5.40 16.18 1.93
N ALA A 72 -4.11 16.18 2.28
CA ALA A 72 -3.31 14.98 2.52
C ALA A 72 -3.32 13.96 1.35
N PRO A 73 -3.05 14.35 0.09
CA PRO A 73 -3.10 13.41 -1.04
C PRO A 73 -2.19 12.19 -0.83
N LEU A 74 -2.59 11.03 -1.37
CA LEU A 74 -1.78 9.82 -1.38
C LEU A 74 -0.52 10.07 -2.20
N ARG A 75 0.61 10.18 -1.50
CA ARG A 75 1.94 10.33 -2.08
C ARG A 75 2.99 9.75 -1.14
N PRO A 76 4.14 9.30 -1.66
CA PRO A 76 5.26 8.92 -0.81
C PRO A 76 5.74 10.14 0.00
N ALA A 77 6.18 9.90 1.24
CA ALA A 77 7.03 10.86 1.95
C ALA A 77 8.41 10.91 1.27
N GLU A 78 9.13 12.02 1.42
CA GLU A 78 10.42 12.24 0.75
C GLU A 78 11.48 11.19 1.14
N ASP A 79 11.41 10.71 2.37
CA ASP A 79 12.28 9.69 2.97
C ASP A 79 11.67 8.28 2.97
N ALA A 80 10.53 8.07 2.30
CA ALA A 80 9.91 6.76 2.23
C ALA A 80 10.65 5.82 1.26
N ILE A 81 10.85 4.57 1.68
CA ILE A 81 11.29 3.52 0.75
C ILE A 81 10.11 3.07 -0.11
N ILE A 82 10.29 3.08 -1.43
CA ILE A 82 9.28 2.60 -2.37
C ILE A 82 9.53 1.12 -2.64
N VAL A 83 8.46 0.32 -2.49
CA VAL A 83 8.45 -1.13 -2.72
C VAL A 83 7.34 -1.46 -3.70
N ASP A 84 7.70 -2.01 -4.86
CA ASP A 84 6.73 -2.54 -5.82
C ASP A 84 6.44 -4.01 -5.48
N SER A 85 5.18 -4.29 -5.16
CA SER A 85 4.71 -5.63 -4.83
C SER A 85 4.08 -6.37 -6.00
N THR A 86 4.14 -5.81 -7.22
CA THR A 86 3.57 -6.43 -8.43
C THR A 86 4.18 -7.82 -8.64
N GLY A 87 3.33 -8.85 -8.68
CA GLY A 87 3.77 -10.24 -8.84
C GLY A 87 4.50 -10.86 -7.63
N LEU A 88 4.72 -10.12 -6.54
CA LEU A 88 5.39 -10.63 -5.34
C LEU A 88 4.40 -11.31 -4.37
N LYS A 89 4.84 -12.40 -3.74
CA LYS A 89 4.15 -12.99 -2.59
C LYS A 89 4.41 -12.17 -1.32
N PRO A 90 3.54 -12.26 -0.30
CA PRO A 90 3.70 -11.51 0.95
C PRO A 90 5.09 -11.66 1.60
N GLY A 91 5.65 -12.87 1.64
CA GLY A 91 7.00 -13.09 2.19
C GLY A 91 8.10 -12.34 1.44
N GLN A 92 8.02 -12.32 0.11
CA GLN A 92 8.98 -11.60 -0.74
C GLN A 92 8.87 -10.08 -0.57
N VAL A 93 7.65 -9.57 -0.33
CA VAL A 93 7.45 -8.15 0.01
C VAL A 93 8.11 -7.81 1.34
N VAL A 94 7.98 -8.68 2.35
CA VAL A 94 8.62 -8.49 3.66
C VAL A 94 10.14 -8.51 3.52
N GLU A 95 10.70 -9.49 2.82
CA GLU A 95 12.14 -9.56 2.53
C GLU A 95 12.65 -8.29 1.84
N GLU A 96 11.93 -7.80 0.83
CA GLU A 96 12.31 -6.59 0.11
C GLU A 96 12.25 -5.33 0.98
N ILE A 97 11.27 -5.22 1.88
CA ILE A 97 11.19 -4.15 2.88
C ILE A 97 12.40 -4.21 3.82
N LEU A 98 12.70 -5.38 4.39
CA LEU A 98 13.81 -5.55 5.33
C LEU A 98 15.15 -5.20 4.66
N ARG A 99 15.37 -5.70 3.44
CA ARG A 99 16.57 -5.44 2.65
C ARG A 99 16.76 -3.95 2.36
N LYS A 100 15.70 -3.24 1.93
CA LYS A 100 15.75 -1.80 1.65
C LYS A 100 15.92 -0.94 2.90
N ALA A 101 15.41 -1.41 4.03
CA ALA A 101 15.55 -0.74 5.33
C ALA A 101 16.90 -1.04 6.02
N GLY A 102 17.78 -1.83 5.41
CA GLY A 102 19.12 -2.12 5.93
C GLY A 102 19.15 -3.19 7.02
N TYR A 103 18.09 -3.98 7.18
CA TYR A 103 18.08 -5.15 8.06
C TYR A 103 18.65 -6.36 7.31
N SER A 104 19.56 -7.10 7.95
CA SER A 104 20.04 -8.38 7.41
C SER A 104 18.90 -9.41 7.44
N THR A 105 18.59 -9.97 6.27
CA THR A 105 17.73 -11.16 6.07
C THR A 105 18.45 -12.45 6.42
#